data_AF-A0A7V5R9X9-F1
#
_entry.id   AF-A0A7V5R9X9-F1
#
_cell.length_a   1.000
_cell.length_b   1.000
_cell.length_c   1.000
_cell.angle_alpha   90.00
_cell.angle_beta   90.00
_cell.angle_gamma   90.00
#
_symmetry.space_group_name_H-M   'P 1'
#
loop_
_entity.id
_entity.type
_entity.pdbx_description
1 polymer ?
#
loop_
_entity_poly.entity_id
_entity_poly.type
_entity_poly.pdbx_seq_one_letter_code
_entity_poly.pdbx_strand_id
1 'polypeptide(L)'
;MSDTGNQATSFWPKVIRDPIHNVITFENTETDQLLFRLVNCREFQRLRRIKQLGLSELVFPGANHSRFAHSIGVMHTARLFLNQIGNAGFTLTNDQKTVVLVSALLHDIGHGPFSHAFEKITRDKHERRTEEIIEDDSTEINKVLKEFDGDLPTRVAAFFQEDPTGENVGDIPPFFVHVVSSQFDADRCDYLLRDSHATGADYGKLDLRWLVDHLYVDETHNRIYLGRKAFYATEQYIFARYHMYQAVYFHKATRSAEVMLRLLFRRYKELLDAEDTLDKKSKIVEGASPALIKAFSGGLSLYDYLLLDDHTITEFLKCCEVCRDPIIKRLSSGLLHRHLYKCVDATGISRDNPDKVAEFREQAKEIVQKYIDAVDYGLASDTPADTPYKVYDPSDDNPATQIFVEDALGQIKLINHLSDQVNALRKKITQLRYYFPEKARTEILELTKSWKGGH
;
A
#
# COMPACT_ATOMS: atom_id res chain seq x y z
N MET A 1 -46.67 -9.92 -19.11
CA MET A 1 -46.23 -11.32 -18.94
C MET A 1 -45.24 -11.33 -17.80
N SER A 2 -45.58 -12.07 -16.75
CA SER A 2 -44.84 -12.19 -15.50
C SER A 2 -43.41 -12.68 -15.76
N ASP A 3 -42.43 -11.82 -15.46
CA ASP A 3 -41.03 -12.20 -15.43
C ASP A 3 -40.82 -13.15 -14.24
N THR A 4 -40.96 -14.43 -14.54
CA THR A 4 -40.65 -15.56 -13.66
C THR A 4 -39.24 -16.06 -13.98
N GLY A 5 -38.32 -15.12 -14.17
CA GLY A 5 -36.92 -15.35 -14.48
C GLY A 5 -36.08 -15.49 -13.22
N ASN A 6 -35.93 -16.73 -12.77
CA ASN A 6 -34.82 -17.20 -11.93
C ASN A 6 -34.83 -16.74 -10.45
N GLN A 7 -35.80 -17.24 -9.68
CA GLN A 7 -35.59 -17.52 -8.26
C GLN A 7 -34.58 -18.66 -8.10
N ALA A 8 -33.31 -18.40 -8.44
CA ALA A 8 -32.23 -19.18 -7.87
C ALA A 8 -32.24 -18.86 -6.38
N THR A 9 -32.86 -19.73 -5.57
CA THR A 9 -32.70 -19.73 -4.11
C THR A 9 -31.20 -19.60 -3.83
N SER A 10 -30.74 -18.41 -3.46
CA SER A 10 -29.31 -18.13 -3.38
C SER A 10 -28.75 -18.97 -2.24
N PHE A 11 -28.11 -20.10 -2.55
CA PHE A 11 -27.54 -20.97 -1.53
C PHE A 11 -26.55 -20.17 -0.68
N TRP A 12 -26.86 -20.02 0.59
CA TRP A 12 -25.99 -19.45 1.63
C TRP A 12 -25.55 -20.59 2.57
N PRO A 13 -24.36 -20.51 3.17
CA PRO A 13 -23.39 -19.41 3.06
C PRO A 13 -22.64 -19.37 1.72
N LYS A 14 -22.04 -18.21 1.39
CA LYS A 14 -21.03 -18.09 0.32
C LYS A 14 -19.66 -18.25 0.93
N VAL A 15 -18.74 -18.87 0.21
CA VAL A 15 -17.41 -19.20 0.74
C VAL A 15 -16.34 -18.85 -0.28
N ILE A 16 -15.28 -18.20 0.18
CA ILE A 16 -14.07 -17.93 -0.58
C ILE A 16 -12.91 -18.70 0.07
N ARG A 17 -12.18 -19.48 -0.73
CA ARG A 17 -10.91 -20.07 -0.30
C ARG A 17 -9.81 -19.02 -0.38
N ASP A 18 -9.09 -18.85 0.72
CA ASP A 18 -7.98 -17.91 0.82
C ASP A 18 -6.76 -18.64 1.42
N PRO A 19 -5.55 -18.48 0.86
CA PRO A 19 -4.37 -19.20 1.33
C PRO A 19 -3.88 -18.75 2.72
N ILE A 20 -4.30 -17.58 3.21
CA ILE A 20 -3.89 -17.04 4.51
C ILE A 20 -4.91 -17.41 5.58
N HIS A 21 -6.18 -17.16 5.30
CA HIS A 21 -7.29 -17.35 6.24
C HIS A 21 -8.00 -18.70 6.09
N ASN A 22 -7.56 -19.54 5.16
CA ASN A 22 -8.18 -20.80 4.72
C ASN A 22 -9.57 -20.62 4.08
N VAL A 23 -10.56 -20.25 4.88
CA VAL A 23 -11.97 -20.19 4.51
C VAL A 23 -12.56 -18.88 5.02
N ILE A 24 -12.97 -18.02 4.09
CA ILE A 24 -13.69 -16.78 4.39
C ILE A 24 -15.16 -16.99 4.01
N THR A 25 -16.01 -17.05 5.03
CA THR A 25 -17.46 -17.30 4.89
C THR A 25 -18.25 -15.99 4.92
N PHE A 26 -19.23 -15.87 4.04
CA PHE A 26 -20.29 -14.87 4.09
C PHE A 26 -21.58 -15.62 4.43
N GLU A 27 -22.13 -15.36 5.60
CA GLU A 27 -23.35 -15.96 6.12
C GLU A 27 -24.60 -15.30 5.51
N ASN A 28 -25.78 -15.85 5.81
CA ASN A 28 -27.05 -15.27 5.33
C ASN A 28 -27.55 -14.10 6.20
N THR A 29 -26.66 -13.17 6.58
CA THR A 29 -27.01 -11.95 7.32
C THR A 29 -27.09 -10.76 6.36
N GLU A 30 -27.82 -9.71 6.73
CA GLU A 30 -27.93 -8.48 5.92
C GLU A 30 -26.55 -7.89 5.61
N THR A 31 -25.68 -7.81 6.62
CA THR A 31 -24.29 -7.36 6.47
C THR A 31 -23.49 -8.22 5.49
N ASP A 32 -23.57 -9.55 5.58
CA ASP A 32 -22.78 -10.43 4.70
C ASP A 32 -23.35 -10.48 3.27
N GLN A 33 -24.66 -10.33 3.11
CA GLN A 33 -25.29 -10.10 1.81
C GLN A 33 -24.78 -8.80 1.18
N LEU A 34 -24.71 -7.71 1.94
CA LEU A 34 -24.14 -6.44 1.48
C LEU A 34 -22.66 -6.59 1.09
N LEU A 35 -21.82 -7.13 1.97
CA LEU A 35 -20.39 -7.33 1.70
C LEU A 35 -20.18 -8.19 0.45
N PHE A 36 -20.95 -9.26 0.27
CA PHE A 36 -20.85 -10.10 -0.91
C PHE A 36 -21.31 -9.38 -2.19
N ARG A 37 -22.32 -8.51 -2.11
CA ARG A 37 -22.72 -7.65 -3.24
C ARG A 37 -21.60 -6.65 -3.61
N LEU A 38 -20.99 -6.01 -2.61
CA LEU A 38 -19.86 -5.09 -2.81
C LEU A 38 -18.66 -5.78 -3.46
N VAL A 39 -18.32 -6.99 -3.03
CA VAL A 39 -17.25 -7.81 -3.65
C VAL A 39 -17.51 -8.03 -5.15
N ASN A 40 -18.77 -8.11 -5.57
CA ASN A 40 -19.15 -8.34 -6.96
C ASN A 40 -19.30 -7.06 -7.81
N CYS A 41 -19.18 -5.87 -7.21
CA CYS A 41 -19.21 -4.60 -7.95
C CYS A 41 -17.99 -4.48 -8.87
N ARG A 42 -18.16 -3.86 -10.04
CA ARG A 42 -17.09 -3.69 -11.03
C ARG A 42 -15.87 -2.95 -10.47
N GLU A 43 -16.07 -1.93 -9.62
CA GLU A 43 -14.99 -1.16 -9.02
C GLU A 43 -14.15 -2.02 -8.06
N PHE A 44 -14.78 -2.95 -7.34
CA PHE A 44 -14.07 -3.89 -6.47
C PHE A 44 -13.38 -4.99 -7.29
N GLN A 45 -14.04 -5.54 -8.32
CA GLN A 45 -13.46 -6.56 -9.20
C GLN A 45 -12.22 -6.05 -9.96
N ARG A 46 -12.11 -4.74 -10.19
CA ARG A 46 -10.90 -4.10 -10.73
C ARG A 46 -9.65 -4.41 -9.92
N LEU A 47 -9.76 -4.52 -8.59
CA LEU A 47 -8.63 -4.80 -7.71
C LEU A 47 -7.94 -6.14 -7.98
N ARG A 48 -8.55 -7.06 -8.76
CA ARG A 48 -7.90 -8.30 -9.21
C ARG A 48 -6.73 -8.05 -10.17
N ARG A 49 -6.75 -6.90 -10.86
CA ARG A 49 -5.79 -6.50 -11.88
C ARG A 49 -4.76 -5.49 -11.35
N ILE A 50 -4.75 -5.28 -10.04
CA ILE A 50 -3.81 -4.39 -9.34
C ILE A 50 -3.10 -5.23 -8.29
N LYS A 51 -1.78 -5.41 -8.46
CA LYS A 51 -0.93 -6.17 -7.56
C LYS A 51 -0.75 -5.42 -6.24
N GLN A 52 -0.68 -6.17 -5.14
CA GLN A 52 -0.43 -5.61 -3.81
C GLN A 52 0.96 -4.98 -3.71
N LEU A 53 1.98 -5.69 -4.17
CA LEU A 53 3.39 -5.30 -4.01
C LEU A 53 4.00 -4.67 -5.27
N GLY A 54 3.16 -4.22 -6.21
CA GLY A 54 3.57 -3.55 -7.44
C GLY A 54 4.65 -4.32 -8.21
N LEU A 55 5.83 -3.70 -8.34
CA LEU A 55 6.97 -4.24 -9.09
C LEU A 55 7.82 -5.27 -8.31
N SER A 56 7.40 -5.65 -7.10
CA SER A 56 8.14 -6.63 -6.28
C SER A 56 8.23 -8.02 -6.91
N GLU A 57 7.34 -8.36 -7.85
CA GLU A 57 7.42 -9.61 -8.64
C GLU A 57 8.76 -9.75 -9.39
N LEU A 58 9.39 -8.62 -9.75
CA LEU A 58 10.70 -8.60 -10.39
C LEU A 58 11.79 -9.11 -9.43
N VAL A 59 11.55 -9.18 -8.13
CA VAL A 59 12.49 -9.71 -7.14
C VAL A 59 11.98 -11.03 -6.56
N PHE A 60 10.71 -11.07 -6.21
CA PHE A 60 10.02 -12.19 -5.58
C PHE A 60 8.98 -12.73 -6.57
N PRO A 61 9.30 -13.74 -7.40
CA PRO A 61 8.42 -14.17 -8.49
C PRO A 61 7.04 -14.66 -8.06
N GLY A 62 6.85 -15.00 -6.77
CA GLY A 62 5.55 -15.39 -6.20
C GLY A 62 4.67 -14.20 -5.77
N ALA A 63 5.19 -12.98 -5.72
CA ALA A 63 4.49 -11.77 -5.26
C ALA A 63 3.48 -11.22 -6.30
N ASN A 64 2.58 -12.08 -6.76
CA ASN A 64 1.55 -11.80 -7.78
C ASN A 64 0.14 -11.65 -7.19
N HIS A 65 0.01 -11.62 -5.86
CA HIS A 65 -1.28 -11.44 -5.20
C HIS A 65 -1.81 -10.03 -5.44
N SER A 66 -3.13 -9.94 -5.54
CA SER A 66 -3.84 -8.71 -5.91
C SER A 66 -4.45 -8.02 -4.69
N ARG A 67 -4.67 -6.70 -4.78
CA ARG A 67 -5.40 -5.93 -3.76
C ARG A 67 -6.77 -6.52 -3.45
N PHE A 68 -7.43 -7.13 -4.44
CA PHE A 68 -8.71 -7.84 -4.23
C PHE A 68 -8.64 -8.91 -3.11
N ALA A 69 -7.59 -9.74 -3.11
CA ALA A 69 -7.46 -10.81 -2.12
C ALA A 69 -7.11 -10.24 -0.74
N HIS A 70 -6.27 -9.20 -0.73
CA HIS A 70 -5.94 -8.45 0.47
C HIS A 70 -7.18 -7.81 1.09
N SER A 71 -7.96 -7.01 0.35
CA SER A 71 -9.17 -6.35 0.86
C SER A 71 -10.20 -7.32 1.47
N ILE A 72 -10.38 -8.51 0.89
CA ILE A 72 -11.25 -9.54 1.47
C ILE A 72 -10.66 -10.10 2.78
N GLY A 73 -9.34 -10.31 2.81
CA GLY A 73 -8.64 -10.76 4.02
C GLY A 73 -8.62 -9.72 5.14
N VAL A 74 -8.54 -8.43 4.82
CA VAL A 74 -8.68 -7.31 5.76
C VAL A 74 -10.08 -7.29 6.34
N MET A 75 -11.12 -7.38 5.51
CA MET A 75 -12.51 -7.50 5.99
C MET A 75 -12.68 -8.70 6.94
N HIS A 76 -12.13 -9.87 6.58
CA HIS A 76 -12.19 -11.05 7.44
C HIS A 76 -11.47 -10.83 8.77
N THR A 77 -10.27 -10.25 8.75
CA THR A 77 -9.48 -9.96 9.95
C THR A 77 -10.19 -8.93 10.85
N ALA A 78 -10.78 -7.89 10.26
CA ALA A 78 -11.61 -6.93 10.98
C ALA A 78 -12.81 -7.61 11.64
N ARG A 79 -13.47 -8.57 10.98
CA ARG A 79 -14.54 -9.37 11.57
C ARG A 79 -14.07 -10.17 12.79
N LEU A 80 -12.87 -10.76 12.72
CA LEU A 80 -12.28 -11.47 13.86
C LEU A 80 -12.03 -10.52 15.05
N PHE A 81 -11.54 -9.30 14.78
CA PHE A 81 -11.33 -8.27 15.81
C PHE A 81 -12.66 -7.88 16.46
N LEU A 82 -13.67 -7.56 15.65
CA LEU A 82 -15.01 -7.18 16.13
C LEU A 82 -15.66 -8.29 16.96
N ASN A 83 -15.54 -9.54 16.54
CA ASN A 83 -16.07 -10.67 17.29
C ASN A 83 -15.38 -10.83 18.65
N GLN A 84 -14.06 -10.69 18.70
CA GLN A 84 -13.34 -10.71 19.97
C GLN A 84 -13.77 -9.56 20.88
N ILE A 85 -13.78 -8.33 20.38
CA ILE A 85 -14.13 -7.14 21.16
C ILE A 85 -15.55 -7.29 21.74
N GLY A 86 -16.48 -7.84 20.95
CA GLY A 86 -17.81 -8.25 21.39
C GLY A 86 -17.79 -9.26 22.53
N ASN A 87 -17.01 -10.34 22.39
CA ASN A 87 -16.85 -11.37 23.43
C ASN A 87 -16.23 -10.83 24.72
N ALA A 88 -15.38 -9.81 24.63
CA ALA A 88 -14.78 -9.12 25.75
C ALA A 88 -15.73 -8.13 26.46
N GLY A 89 -16.97 -7.97 25.97
CA GLY A 89 -18.02 -7.19 26.60
C GLY A 89 -18.38 -5.89 25.90
N PHE A 90 -17.66 -5.49 24.84
CA PHE A 90 -17.96 -4.27 24.09
C PHE A 90 -18.68 -4.61 22.78
N THR A 91 -20.00 -4.43 22.74
CA THR A 91 -20.82 -4.83 21.59
C THR A 91 -21.25 -3.61 20.76
N LEU A 92 -20.77 -3.55 19.52
CA LEU A 92 -21.34 -2.67 18.49
C LEU A 92 -22.74 -3.13 18.07
N THR A 93 -23.58 -2.19 17.66
CA THR A 93 -24.83 -2.51 16.94
C THR A 93 -24.51 -3.20 15.61
N ASN A 94 -25.46 -3.94 15.05
CA ASN A 94 -25.27 -4.58 13.74
C ASN A 94 -25.00 -3.55 12.63
N ASP A 95 -25.62 -2.39 12.73
CA ASP A 95 -25.40 -1.25 11.85
C ASP A 95 -23.95 -0.76 11.92
N GLN A 96 -23.44 -0.46 13.11
CA GLN A 96 -22.05 -0.03 13.31
C GLN A 96 -21.03 -1.07 12.84
N LYS A 97 -21.29 -2.37 13.12
CA LYS A 97 -20.47 -3.47 12.58
C LYS A 97 -20.45 -3.48 11.06
N THR A 98 -21.59 -3.20 10.44
CA THR A 98 -21.72 -3.14 8.98
C THR A 98 -20.83 -2.04 8.43
N VAL A 99 -20.88 -0.83 8.99
CA VAL A 99 -20.01 0.28 8.55
C VAL A 99 -18.53 -0.11 8.67
N VAL A 100 -18.08 -0.62 9.82
CA VAL A 100 -16.66 -1.00 10.03
C VAL A 100 -16.21 -2.07 9.04
N LEU A 101 -17.02 -3.11 8.80
CA LEU A 101 -16.66 -4.19 7.86
C LEU A 101 -16.66 -3.72 6.41
N VAL A 102 -17.58 -2.83 6.04
CA VAL A 102 -17.61 -2.22 4.70
C VAL A 102 -16.38 -1.32 4.52
N SER A 103 -16.03 -0.49 5.50
CA SER A 103 -14.81 0.32 5.46
C SER A 103 -13.55 -0.56 5.36
N ALA A 104 -13.46 -1.65 6.12
CA ALA A 104 -12.37 -2.61 6.03
C ALA A 104 -12.27 -3.26 4.63
N LEU A 105 -13.41 -3.61 4.03
CA LEU A 105 -13.45 -4.17 2.67
C LEU A 105 -13.00 -3.13 1.63
N LEU A 106 -13.44 -1.88 1.74
CA LEU A 106 -13.26 -0.86 0.71
C LEU A 106 -12.00 0.00 0.87
N HIS A 107 -11.23 -0.15 1.95
CA HIS A 107 -10.10 0.74 2.26
C HIS A 107 -9.13 0.98 1.10
N ASP A 108 -8.89 -0.07 0.32
CA ASP A 108 -7.93 -0.11 -0.77
C ASP A 108 -8.55 0.12 -2.17
N ILE A 109 -9.86 0.37 -2.27
CA ILE A 109 -10.57 0.43 -3.57
C ILE A 109 -10.10 1.59 -4.46
N GLY A 110 -9.64 2.67 -3.82
CA GLY A 110 -9.10 3.86 -4.47
C GLY A 110 -7.72 3.67 -5.07
N HIS A 111 -7.02 2.56 -4.87
CA HIS A 111 -5.67 2.39 -5.41
C HIS A 111 -5.63 2.31 -6.94
N GLY A 112 -4.64 2.98 -7.52
CA GLY A 112 -4.27 2.92 -8.93
C GLY A 112 -3.15 1.91 -9.21
N PRO A 113 -2.82 1.68 -10.49
CA PRO A 113 -1.75 0.77 -10.86
C PRO A 113 -0.39 1.26 -10.37
N PHE A 114 0.40 0.36 -9.80
CA PHE A 114 1.67 0.69 -9.11
C PHE A 114 1.56 1.85 -8.10
N SER A 115 0.35 2.07 -7.59
CA SER A 115 -0.13 3.06 -6.62
C SER A 115 0.81 4.26 -6.41
N HIS A 116 1.83 4.18 -5.55
CA HIS A 116 2.68 5.34 -5.22
C HIS A 116 3.48 5.93 -6.37
N ALA A 117 3.91 5.11 -7.34
CA ALA A 117 4.56 5.64 -8.53
C ALA A 117 3.61 6.52 -9.34
N PHE A 118 2.32 6.15 -9.36
CA PHE A 118 1.27 6.87 -10.06
C PHE A 118 0.81 8.12 -9.27
N GLU A 119 0.54 7.97 -7.97
CA GLU A 119 0.13 9.05 -7.05
C GLU A 119 1.13 10.21 -7.03
N LYS A 120 2.44 9.93 -7.02
CA LYS A 120 3.47 10.98 -7.03
C LYS A 120 3.38 11.89 -8.25
N ILE A 121 2.74 11.43 -9.32
CA ILE A 121 2.76 12.09 -10.63
C ILE A 121 1.41 12.71 -10.94
N THR A 122 0.32 12.00 -10.65
CA THR A 122 -1.03 12.58 -10.73
C THR A 122 -1.32 13.54 -9.60
N ARG A 123 -0.61 13.41 -8.46
CA ARG A 123 -0.90 14.07 -7.17
C ARG A 123 -2.28 13.69 -6.60
N ASP A 124 -2.90 12.64 -7.13
CA ASP A 124 -4.16 12.09 -6.63
C ASP A 124 -3.84 11.03 -5.58
N LYS A 125 -4.16 11.31 -4.32
CA LYS A 125 -4.09 10.33 -3.23
C LYS A 125 -5.15 9.23 -3.42
N HIS A 126 -4.81 7.99 -3.08
CA HIS A 126 -5.77 6.88 -3.19
C HIS A 126 -6.92 7.01 -2.21
N GLU A 127 -6.70 7.58 -1.02
CA GLU A 127 -7.75 7.79 -0.01
C GLU A 127 -8.87 8.68 -0.56
N ARG A 128 -8.49 9.80 -1.21
CA ARG A 128 -9.44 10.67 -1.93
C ARG A 128 -10.22 9.90 -3.02
N ARG A 129 -9.55 9.00 -3.75
CA ARG A 129 -10.22 8.18 -4.79
C ARG A 129 -11.12 7.11 -4.17
N THR A 130 -10.78 6.58 -2.98
CA THR A 130 -11.64 5.70 -2.20
C THR A 130 -12.94 6.43 -1.83
N GLU A 131 -12.84 7.65 -1.26
CA GLU A 131 -14.00 8.50 -0.96
C GLU A 131 -14.85 8.77 -2.21
N GLU A 132 -14.22 9.20 -3.30
CA GLU A 132 -14.91 9.49 -4.57
C GLU A 132 -15.64 8.25 -5.12
N ILE A 133 -15.04 7.06 -5.06
CA ILE A 133 -15.70 5.81 -5.49
C ILE A 133 -16.90 5.48 -4.60
N ILE A 134 -16.81 5.73 -3.30
CA ILE A 134 -17.88 5.44 -2.35
C ILE A 134 -19.05 6.40 -2.52
N GLU A 135 -18.79 7.69 -2.77
CA GLU A 135 -19.81 8.75 -2.77
C GLU A 135 -20.42 9.03 -4.15
N ASP A 136 -19.69 8.75 -5.25
CA ASP A 136 -20.14 9.04 -6.62
C ASP A 136 -21.29 8.10 -7.06
N ASP A 137 -22.41 8.70 -7.45
CA ASP A 137 -23.67 8.03 -7.80
C ASP A 137 -23.62 7.22 -9.11
N SER A 138 -22.57 7.38 -9.91
CA SER A 138 -22.37 6.60 -11.13
C SER A 138 -21.83 5.18 -10.84
N THR A 139 -21.16 4.99 -9.70
CA THR A 139 -20.51 3.73 -9.32
C THR A 139 -21.49 2.64 -8.89
N GLU A 140 -21.13 1.37 -9.04
CA GLU A 140 -21.94 0.26 -8.49
C GLU A 140 -21.83 0.18 -6.97
N ILE A 141 -20.67 0.52 -6.42
CA ILE A 141 -20.43 0.60 -4.98
C ILE A 141 -21.42 1.55 -4.30
N ASN A 142 -21.50 2.81 -4.75
CA ASN A 142 -22.42 3.78 -4.17
C ASN A 142 -23.87 3.32 -4.26
N LYS A 143 -24.28 2.77 -5.40
CA LYS A 143 -25.65 2.25 -5.61
C LYS A 143 -25.98 1.12 -4.63
N VAL A 144 -25.08 0.17 -4.46
CA VAL A 144 -25.25 -0.94 -3.52
C VAL A 144 -25.31 -0.45 -2.07
N LEU A 145 -24.46 0.53 -1.70
CA LEU A 145 -24.48 1.13 -0.36
C LEU A 145 -25.78 1.89 -0.10
N LYS A 146 -26.20 2.79 -1.01
CA LYS A 146 -27.44 3.58 -0.89
C LYS A 146 -28.70 2.73 -0.87
N GLU A 147 -28.72 1.61 -1.59
CA GLU A 147 -29.85 0.68 -1.57
C GLU A 147 -30.00 0.00 -0.20
N PHE A 148 -28.89 -0.27 0.47
CA PHE A 148 -28.90 -0.83 1.82
C PHE A 148 -29.33 0.21 2.86
N ASP A 149 -28.69 1.37 2.83
CA ASP A 149 -29.01 2.54 3.67
C ASP A 149 -28.50 3.81 2.97
N GLY A 150 -29.38 4.81 2.83
CA GLY A 150 -29.09 6.05 2.13
C GLY A 150 -27.92 6.85 2.69
N ASP A 151 -27.67 6.76 4.00
CA ASP A 151 -26.59 7.47 4.68
C ASP A 151 -25.27 6.66 4.75
N LEU A 152 -25.31 5.38 4.39
CA LEU A 152 -24.16 4.47 4.48
C LEU A 152 -22.94 4.92 3.66
N PRO A 153 -23.06 5.43 2.41
CA PRO A 153 -21.89 5.93 1.68
C PRO A 153 -21.10 6.98 2.45
N THR A 154 -21.80 7.98 3.01
CA THR A 154 -21.19 9.07 3.78
C THR A 154 -20.50 8.55 5.04
N ARG A 155 -21.16 7.63 5.76
CA ARG A 155 -20.61 7.03 6.99
C ARG A 155 -19.36 6.20 6.72
N VAL A 156 -19.33 5.47 5.61
CA VAL A 156 -18.15 4.70 5.19
C VAL A 156 -17.03 5.63 4.70
N ALA A 157 -17.36 6.66 3.91
CA ALA A 157 -16.39 7.65 3.43
C ALA A 157 -15.66 8.39 4.58
N ALA A 158 -16.35 8.63 5.70
CA ALA A 158 -15.76 9.24 6.89
C ALA A 158 -14.52 8.50 7.43
N PHE A 159 -14.39 7.18 7.22
CA PHE A 159 -13.19 6.43 7.64
C PHE A 159 -11.92 6.83 6.89
N PHE A 160 -12.04 7.47 5.72
CA PHE A 160 -10.91 7.76 4.83
C PHE A 160 -10.51 9.24 4.81
N GLN A 161 -11.32 10.09 5.45
CA GLN A 161 -10.96 11.47 5.67
C GLN A 161 -9.77 11.57 6.62
N GLU A 162 -8.88 12.55 6.41
CA GLU A 162 -7.70 12.76 7.25
C GLU A 162 -8.08 13.31 8.64
N ASP A 163 -8.57 12.42 9.53
CA ASP A 163 -8.83 12.71 10.93
C ASP A 163 -8.12 11.68 11.84
N PRO A 164 -7.01 12.05 12.49
CA PRO A 164 -6.27 11.15 13.37
C PRO A 164 -7.03 10.81 14.67
N THR A 165 -8.09 11.54 15.00
CA THR A 165 -8.90 11.31 16.21
C THR A 165 -9.98 10.25 15.98
N GLY A 166 -10.38 10.03 14.71
CA GLY A 166 -11.51 9.19 14.31
C GLY A 166 -12.88 9.69 14.81
N GLU A 167 -12.96 10.92 15.32
CA GLU A 167 -14.20 11.52 15.81
C GLU A 167 -15.17 11.87 14.68
N ASN A 168 -14.66 12.05 13.46
CA ASN A 168 -15.45 12.27 12.26
C ASN A 168 -16.41 11.12 11.89
N VAL A 169 -16.24 9.92 12.45
CA VAL A 169 -17.09 8.74 12.16
C VAL A 169 -18.38 8.73 13.00
N GLY A 170 -18.68 9.81 13.73
CA GLY A 170 -20.00 10.05 14.32
C GLY A 170 -20.36 9.08 15.45
N ASP A 171 -21.27 8.15 15.19
CA ASP A 171 -21.83 7.24 16.20
C ASP A 171 -20.92 6.04 16.53
N ILE A 172 -19.84 5.85 15.76
CA ILE A 172 -18.88 4.76 15.94
C ILE A 172 -17.76 5.23 16.88
N PRO A 173 -17.50 4.52 18.00
CA PRO A 173 -16.38 4.84 18.88
C PRO A 173 -15.05 4.84 18.10
N PRO A 174 -14.19 5.86 18.24
CA PRO A 174 -13.04 5.99 17.35
C PRO A 174 -12.02 4.84 17.41
N PHE A 175 -11.96 4.07 18.50
CA PHE A 175 -11.14 2.85 18.54
C PHE A 175 -11.57 1.75 17.54
N PHE A 176 -12.74 1.84 16.90
CA PHE A 176 -13.08 0.99 15.76
C PHE A 176 -12.54 1.49 14.43
N VAL A 177 -12.22 2.78 14.30
CA VAL A 177 -11.40 3.27 13.20
C VAL A 177 -10.02 2.63 13.28
N HIS A 178 -9.48 2.45 14.50
CA HIS A 178 -8.20 1.77 14.74
C HIS A 178 -8.19 0.28 14.37
N VAL A 179 -9.35 -0.38 14.28
CA VAL A 179 -9.45 -1.76 13.76
C VAL A 179 -9.09 -1.82 12.28
N VAL A 180 -9.41 -0.76 11.53
CA VAL A 180 -9.12 -0.65 10.10
C VAL A 180 -7.76 0.01 9.86
N SER A 181 -7.43 1.05 10.62
CA SER A 181 -6.20 1.85 10.44
C SER A 181 -5.59 2.29 11.78
N SER A 182 -4.47 1.69 12.17
CA SER A 182 -3.66 2.03 13.33
C SER A 182 -2.20 1.51 13.18
N GLN A 183 -1.50 1.15 14.26
CA GLN A 183 -0.28 0.33 14.15
C GLN A 183 -0.54 -1.16 14.34
N PHE A 184 -1.70 -1.53 14.88
CA PHE A 184 -2.16 -2.91 15.00
C PHE A 184 -3.60 -2.96 14.51
N ASP A 185 -3.76 -3.19 13.21
CA ASP A 185 -5.04 -3.17 12.52
C ASP A 185 -5.17 -4.40 11.60
N ALA A 186 -6.36 -4.56 11.05
CA ALA A 186 -6.69 -5.64 10.14
C ALA A 186 -5.89 -5.58 8.82
N ASP A 187 -5.60 -4.37 8.33
CA ASP A 187 -4.80 -4.12 7.13
C ASP A 187 -3.39 -4.74 7.26
N ARG A 188 -2.63 -4.31 8.27
CA ARG A 188 -1.26 -4.77 8.56
C ARG A 188 -1.20 -6.24 8.89
N CYS A 189 -2.18 -6.74 9.64
CA CYS A 189 -2.24 -8.16 9.96
C CYS A 189 -2.41 -9.02 8.69
N ASP A 190 -3.28 -8.61 7.76
CA ASP A 190 -3.44 -9.34 6.49
C ASP A 190 -2.21 -9.21 5.61
N TYR A 191 -1.74 -7.99 5.32
CA TYR A 191 -0.65 -7.84 4.35
C TYR A 191 0.65 -8.48 4.85
N LEU A 192 0.97 -8.43 6.15
CA LEU A 192 2.23 -9.03 6.64
C LEU A 192 2.24 -10.54 6.41
N LEU A 193 1.12 -11.22 6.71
CA LEU A 193 0.97 -12.65 6.47
C LEU A 193 0.94 -12.97 4.97
N ARG A 194 0.16 -12.20 4.21
CA ARG A 194 -0.06 -12.42 2.77
C ARG A 194 1.19 -12.18 1.95
N ASP A 195 1.88 -11.09 2.22
CA ASP A 195 3.14 -10.72 1.56
C ASP A 195 4.24 -11.71 1.89
N SER A 196 4.37 -12.12 3.16
CA SER A 196 5.30 -13.16 3.60
C SER A 196 5.07 -14.47 2.84
N HIS A 197 3.82 -14.93 2.80
CA HIS A 197 3.43 -16.14 2.08
C HIS A 197 3.73 -16.04 0.58
N ALA A 198 3.32 -14.94 -0.08
CA ALA A 198 3.47 -14.80 -1.53
C ALA A 198 4.93 -14.59 -1.97
N THR A 199 5.73 -13.89 -1.17
CA THR A 199 7.16 -13.67 -1.46
C THR A 199 8.03 -14.87 -1.10
N GLY A 200 7.54 -15.76 -0.22
CA GLY A 200 8.35 -16.80 0.42
C GLY A 200 9.33 -16.25 1.47
N ALA A 201 9.25 -14.97 1.80
CA ALA A 201 10.05 -14.34 2.83
C ALA A 201 9.37 -14.57 4.19
N ASP A 202 9.78 -15.66 4.86
CA ASP A 202 9.21 -16.15 6.13
C ASP A 202 9.32 -15.20 7.35
N TYR A 203 9.68 -13.93 7.13
CA TYR A 203 9.81 -12.92 8.17
C TYR A 203 8.47 -12.39 8.68
N GLY A 204 7.41 -12.40 7.86
CA GLY A 204 6.10 -11.82 8.21
C GLY A 204 5.15 -12.79 8.94
N LYS A 205 5.66 -13.85 9.57
CA LYS A 205 4.82 -14.83 10.29
C LYS A 205 4.31 -14.26 11.62
N LEU A 206 2.99 -14.28 11.79
CA LEU A 206 2.28 -13.79 12.96
C LEU A 206 1.44 -14.91 13.59
N ASP A 207 1.37 -14.94 14.92
CA ASP A 207 0.31 -15.69 15.62
C ASP A 207 -0.96 -14.83 15.68
N LEU A 208 -1.59 -14.65 14.52
CA LEU A 208 -2.77 -13.80 14.38
C LEU A 208 -3.90 -14.24 15.32
N ARG A 209 -4.11 -15.54 15.47
CA ARG A 209 -5.17 -16.05 16.33
C ARG A 209 -4.92 -15.67 17.79
N TRP A 210 -3.69 -15.84 18.28
CA TRP A 210 -3.34 -15.46 19.64
C TRP A 210 -3.45 -13.95 19.88
N LEU A 211 -3.03 -13.14 18.92
CA LEU A 211 -3.16 -11.68 18.99
C LEU A 211 -4.64 -11.26 19.04
N VAL A 212 -5.46 -11.82 18.15
CA VAL A 212 -6.91 -11.58 18.12
C VAL A 212 -7.56 -11.99 19.43
N ASP A 213 -7.32 -13.20 19.94
CA ASP A 213 -7.97 -13.73 21.15
C ASP A 213 -7.62 -12.93 22.43
N HIS A 214 -6.65 -12.02 22.35
CA HIS A 214 -6.23 -11.12 23.42
C HIS A 214 -6.37 -9.64 23.06
N LEU A 215 -7.20 -9.31 22.08
CA LEU A 215 -7.54 -7.93 21.75
C LEU A 215 -8.68 -7.41 22.65
N TYR A 216 -8.48 -6.23 23.23
CA TYR A 216 -9.43 -5.59 24.16
C TYR A 216 -9.54 -4.08 23.87
N VAL A 217 -10.53 -3.45 24.49
CA VAL A 217 -10.83 -2.01 24.38
C VAL A 217 -10.63 -1.33 25.73
N ASP A 218 -9.99 -0.16 25.71
CA ASP A 218 -9.90 0.80 26.81
C ASP A 218 -10.76 2.01 26.45
N GLU A 219 -12.03 1.97 26.87
CA GLU A 219 -13.04 2.99 26.56
C GLU A 219 -12.65 4.36 27.12
N THR A 220 -11.99 4.39 28.28
CA THR A 220 -11.62 5.63 28.97
C THR A 220 -10.62 6.46 28.17
N HIS A 221 -9.74 5.77 27.43
CA HIS A 221 -8.70 6.41 26.61
C HIS A 221 -8.92 6.22 25.11
N ASN A 222 -10.10 5.73 24.71
CA ASN A 222 -10.50 5.57 23.31
C ASN A 222 -9.48 4.80 22.45
N ARG A 223 -9.04 3.63 22.93
CA ARG A 223 -8.00 2.83 22.26
C ARG A 223 -8.22 1.32 22.38
N ILE A 224 -7.59 0.58 21.49
CA ILE A 224 -7.43 -0.88 21.61
C ILE A 224 -6.11 -1.21 22.29
N TYR A 225 -6.05 -2.35 22.98
CA TYR A 225 -4.84 -2.88 23.57
C TYR A 225 -4.81 -4.40 23.53
N LEU A 226 -3.61 -4.98 23.67
CA LEU A 226 -3.42 -6.42 23.76
C LEU A 226 -3.22 -6.82 25.23
N GLY A 227 -3.90 -7.88 25.65
CA GLY A 227 -3.77 -8.40 27.01
C GLY A 227 -2.37 -8.93 27.27
N ARG A 228 -1.99 -9.03 28.56
CA ARG A 228 -0.64 -9.39 29.00
C ARG A 228 -0.10 -10.67 28.36
N LYS A 229 -0.96 -11.67 28.15
CA LYS A 229 -0.59 -12.97 27.57
C LYS A 229 -0.14 -12.89 26.11
N ALA A 230 -0.51 -11.82 25.39
CA ALA A 230 -0.11 -11.59 24.01
C ALA A 230 1.19 -10.78 23.87
N PHE A 231 1.88 -10.46 24.98
CA PHE A 231 3.12 -9.66 24.95
C PHE A 231 4.14 -10.17 23.93
N TYR A 232 4.53 -11.45 24.00
CA TYR A 232 5.54 -12.01 23.08
C TYR A 232 5.05 -12.08 21.63
N ALA A 233 3.77 -12.36 21.40
CA ALA A 233 3.18 -12.32 20.06
C ALA A 233 3.17 -10.88 19.51
N THR A 234 2.99 -9.89 20.38
CA THR A 234 3.05 -8.47 20.02
C THR A 234 4.47 -8.06 19.65
N GLU A 235 5.48 -8.49 20.41
CA GLU A 235 6.89 -8.30 20.04
C GLU A 235 7.20 -8.95 18.70
N GLN A 236 6.76 -10.20 18.50
CA GLN A 236 6.93 -10.90 17.23
C GLN A 236 6.28 -10.15 16.07
N TYR A 237 5.09 -9.59 16.24
CA TYR A 237 4.43 -8.77 15.23
C TYR A 237 5.28 -7.56 14.81
N ILE A 238 5.87 -6.87 15.78
CA ILE A 238 6.74 -5.71 15.51
C ILE A 238 8.02 -6.14 14.79
N PHE A 239 8.65 -7.24 15.21
CA PHE A 239 9.83 -7.79 14.52
C PHE A 239 9.51 -8.26 13.10
N ALA A 240 8.39 -8.95 12.93
CA ALA A 240 7.92 -9.42 11.64
C ALA A 240 7.74 -8.25 10.67
N ARG A 241 7.07 -7.18 11.12
CA ARG A 241 6.94 -5.95 10.36
C ARG A 241 8.29 -5.32 10.04
N TYR A 242 9.16 -5.16 11.04
CA TYR A 242 10.49 -4.59 10.83
C TYR A 242 11.29 -5.35 9.77
N HIS A 243 11.30 -6.68 9.83
CA HIS A 243 12.02 -7.51 8.87
C HIS A 243 11.37 -7.52 7.49
N MET A 244 10.04 -7.55 7.38
CA MET A 244 9.33 -7.43 6.09
C MET A 244 9.67 -6.11 5.40
N TYR A 245 9.74 -5.01 6.15
CA TYR A 245 10.17 -3.71 5.62
C TYR A 245 11.58 -3.77 5.05
N GLN A 246 12.54 -4.33 5.79
CA GLN A 246 13.93 -4.37 5.33
C GLN A 246 14.15 -5.35 4.17
N ALA A 247 13.56 -6.54 4.25
CA ALA A 247 13.83 -7.64 3.35
C ALA A 247 13.00 -7.57 2.07
N VAL A 248 11.76 -7.08 2.14
CA VAL A 248 10.79 -7.08 1.03
C VAL A 248 10.53 -5.66 0.53
N TYR A 249 9.92 -4.80 1.35
CA TYR A 249 9.43 -3.49 0.88
C TYR A 249 10.55 -2.53 0.50
N PHE A 250 11.66 -2.55 1.25
CA PHE A 250 12.88 -1.79 0.97
C PHE A 250 13.93 -2.61 0.23
N HIS A 251 13.55 -3.72 -0.40
CA HIS A 251 14.51 -4.48 -1.19
C HIS A 251 15.05 -3.62 -2.34
N LYS A 252 16.38 -3.45 -2.41
CA LYS A 252 17.04 -2.53 -3.35
C LYS A 252 16.63 -2.72 -4.81
N ALA A 253 16.37 -3.94 -5.25
CA ALA A 253 15.95 -4.18 -6.65
C ALA A 253 14.47 -3.80 -6.90
N THR A 254 13.58 -4.01 -5.91
CA THR A 254 12.19 -3.53 -5.99
C THR A 254 12.18 -2.00 -6.08
N ARG A 255 12.92 -1.37 -5.16
CA ARG A 255 13.10 0.09 -5.14
C ARG A 255 13.72 0.61 -6.44
N SER A 256 14.67 -0.11 -7.03
CA SER A 256 15.22 0.25 -8.35
C SER A 256 14.15 0.27 -9.44
N ALA A 257 13.25 -0.71 -9.46
CA ALA A 257 12.20 -0.77 -10.46
C ALA A 257 11.21 0.40 -10.27
N GLU A 258 10.83 0.71 -9.04
CA GLU A 258 9.98 1.87 -8.73
C GLU A 258 10.65 3.20 -9.13
N VAL A 259 11.94 3.37 -8.83
CA VAL A 259 12.71 4.55 -9.25
C VAL A 259 12.71 4.68 -10.77
N MET A 260 12.95 3.59 -11.50
CA MET A 260 12.92 3.60 -12.97
C MET A 260 11.53 3.94 -13.51
N LEU A 261 10.46 3.41 -12.91
CA LEU A 261 9.08 3.71 -13.31
C LEU A 261 8.76 5.19 -13.06
N ARG A 262 9.13 5.74 -11.90
CA ARG A 262 9.00 7.18 -11.58
C ARG A 262 9.75 8.05 -12.58
N LEU A 263 10.98 7.69 -12.93
CA LEU A 263 11.77 8.41 -13.93
C LEU A 263 11.12 8.35 -15.32
N LEU A 264 10.61 7.19 -15.72
CA LEU A 264 9.92 7.00 -17.00
C LEU A 264 8.70 7.92 -17.07
N PHE A 265 7.87 7.87 -16.04
CA PHE A 265 6.66 8.65 -15.95
C PHE A 265 6.94 10.16 -15.88
N ARG A 266 7.99 10.59 -15.17
CA ARG A 266 8.46 11.99 -15.18
C ARG A 266 8.85 12.43 -16.59
N ARG A 267 9.65 11.64 -17.31
CA ARG A 267 10.06 11.96 -18.68
C ARG A 267 8.86 12.05 -19.61
N TYR A 268 7.94 11.10 -19.49
CA TYR A 268 6.72 11.09 -20.28
C TYR A 268 5.88 12.34 -20.04
N LYS A 269 5.73 12.75 -18.77
CA LYS A 269 5.05 14.00 -18.42
C LYS A 269 5.73 15.23 -19.02
N GLU A 270 7.05 15.35 -18.95
CA GLU A 270 7.78 16.48 -19.55
C GLU A 270 7.54 16.59 -21.05
N LEU A 271 7.53 15.46 -21.78
CA LEU A 271 7.25 15.46 -23.21
C LEU A 271 5.78 15.82 -23.51
N LEU A 272 4.84 15.34 -22.69
CA LEU A 272 3.42 15.70 -22.81
C LEU A 272 3.19 17.18 -22.56
N ASP A 273 3.85 17.76 -21.56
CA ASP A 273 3.70 19.17 -21.21
C ASP A 273 4.35 20.11 -22.25
N ALA A 274 5.24 19.58 -23.11
CA ALA A 274 5.85 20.31 -24.24
C ALA A 274 4.98 20.33 -25.51
N GLU A 275 3.86 19.60 -25.55
CA GLU A 275 2.99 19.48 -26.71
C GLU A 275 1.60 20.08 -26.45
N ASP A 276 1.09 20.87 -27.40
CA ASP A 276 -0.15 21.64 -27.19
C ASP A 276 -1.45 20.88 -27.53
N THR A 277 -1.38 19.79 -28.31
CA THR A 277 -2.58 19.08 -28.77
C THR A 277 -2.57 17.60 -28.40
N LEU A 278 -3.75 17.02 -28.15
CA LEU A 278 -3.89 15.61 -27.81
C LEU A 278 -3.37 14.68 -28.92
N ASP A 279 -3.53 15.07 -30.19
CA ASP A 279 -2.98 14.33 -31.33
C ASP A 279 -1.45 14.24 -31.26
N LYS A 280 -0.76 15.35 -30.99
CA LYS A 280 0.71 15.33 -30.81
C LYS A 280 1.13 14.54 -29.57
N LYS A 281 0.42 14.73 -28.45
CA LYS A 281 0.63 13.96 -27.21
C LYS A 281 0.51 12.45 -27.43
N SER A 282 -0.48 12.01 -28.20
CA SER A 282 -0.71 10.59 -28.52
C SER A 282 0.41 9.97 -29.39
N LYS A 283 1.16 10.80 -30.12
CA LYS A 283 2.29 10.37 -30.95
C LYS A 283 3.61 10.24 -30.19
N ILE A 284 3.69 10.72 -28.94
CA ILE A 284 4.89 10.58 -28.11
C ILE A 284 5.16 9.09 -27.83
N VAL A 285 4.11 8.39 -27.40
CA VAL A 285 4.10 6.94 -27.24
C VAL A 285 2.90 6.40 -28.00
N GLU A 286 3.13 6.01 -29.25
CA GLU A 286 2.09 5.46 -30.11
C GLU A 286 1.47 4.20 -29.47
N GLY A 287 0.14 4.18 -29.37
CA GLY A 287 -0.60 3.07 -28.73
C GLY A 287 -0.86 3.25 -27.23
N ALA A 288 -0.36 4.32 -26.59
CA ALA A 288 -0.71 4.62 -25.20
C ALA A 288 -2.23 4.86 -25.06
N SER A 289 -2.83 4.29 -24.00
CA SER A 289 -4.26 4.47 -23.72
C SER A 289 -4.62 5.95 -23.52
N PRO A 290 -5.74 6.43 -24.09
CA PRO A 290 -6.22 7.79 -23.85
C PRO A 290 -6.41 8.13 -22.37
N ALA A 291 -6.88 7.17 -21.56
CA ALA A 291 -7.04 7.37 -20.12
C ALA A 291 -5.70 7.63 -19.43
N LEU A 292 -4.64 6.92 -19.85
CA LEU A 292 -3.30 7.16 -19.34
C LEU A 292 -2.80 8.54 -19.77
N ILE A 293 -2.91 8.92 -21.05
CA ILE A 293 -2.49 10.25 -21.54
C ILE A 293 -3.16 11.38 -20.74
N LYS A 294 -4.47 11.26 -20.49
CA LYS A 294 -5.24 12.20 -19.67
C LYS A 294 -4.72 12.25 -18.23
N ALA A 295 -4.41 11.12 -17.62
CA ALA A 295 -3.89 11.05 -16.25
C ALA A 295 -2.62 11.91 -16.07
N PHE A 296 -1.74 11.94 -17.08
CA PHE A 296 -0.52 12.73 -17.07
C PHE A 296 -0.71 14.21 -17.47
N SER A 297 -1.77 14.51 -18.21
CA SER A 297 -2.11 15.85 -18.71
C SER A 297 -3.00 16.66 -17.75
N GLY A 298 -3.48 16.05 -16.67
CA GLY A 298 -4.40 16.63 -15.69
C GLY A 298 -5.88 16.41 -16.05
N GLY A 299 -6.75 16.35 -15.02
CA GLY A 299 -8.19 16.22 -15.20
C GLY A 299 -8.68 14.79 -15.46
N LEU A 300 -8.20 13.82 -14.67
CA LEU A 300 -8.65 12.45 -14.77
C LEU A 300 -10.01 12.28 -14.09
N SER A 301 -11.05 12.05 -14.90
CA SER A 301 -12.39 11.70 -14.41
C SER A 301 -12.34 10.38 -13.64
N LEU A 302 -13.29 10.17 -12.71
CA LEU A 302 -13.40 8.91 -11.99
C LEU A 302 -13.56 7.72 -12.96
N TYR A 303 -14.36 7.88 -14.02
CA TYR A 303 -14.53 6.87 -15.06
C TYR A 303 -13.20 6.50 -15.72
N ASP A 304 -12.42 7.49 -16.19
CA ASP A 304 -11.11 7.23 -16.80
C ASP A 304 -10.13 6.60 -15.78
N TYR A 305 -10.18 6.98 -14.50
CA TYR A 305 -9.36 6.40 -13.43
C TYR A 305 -9.65 4.91 -13.20
N LEU A 306 -10.93 4.54 -13.16
CA LEU A 306 -11.38 3.16 -12.95
C LEU A 306 -11.02 2.23 -14.13
N LEU A 307 -10.67 2.78 -15.30
CA LEU A 307 -10.14 1.99 -16.41
C LEU A 307 -8.65 1.65 -16.24
N LEU A 308 -7.92 2.32 -15.35
CA LEU A 308 -6.48 2.11 -15.18
C LEU A 308 -6.21 0.93 -14.23
N ASP A 309 -5.31 0.04 -14.63
CA ASP A 309 -4.82 -1.10 -13.87
C ASP A 309 -3.40 -1.51 -14.35
N ASP A 310 -2.80 -2.54 -13.73
CA ASP A 310 -1.40 -2.87 -14.00
C ASP A 310 -1.20 -3.37 -15.45
N HIS A 311 -2.26 -3.92 -16.09
CA HIS A 311 -2.22 -4.29 -17.50
C HIS A 311 -2.12 -3.06 -18.39
N THR A 312 -2.84 -1.99 -18.06
CA THR A 312 -2.74 -0.71 -18.77
C THR A 312 -1.31 -0.18 -18.78
N ILE A 313 -0.63 -0.22 -17.62
CA ILE A 313 0.77 0.22 -17.52
C ILE A 313 1.72 -0.76 -18.23
N THR A 314 1.47 -2.07 -18.14
CA THR A 314 2.27 -3.08 -18.85
C THR A 314 2.22 -2.86 -20.35
N GLU A 315 1.03 -2.58 -20.90
CA GLU A 315 0.87 -2.29 -22.32
C GLU A 315 1.57 -0.98 -22.71
N PHE A 316 1.45 0.06 -21.87
CA PHE A 316 2.18 1.30 -22.05
C PHE A 316 3.71 1.10 -22.07
N LEU A 317 4.25 0.24 -21.21
CA LEU A 317 5.67 -0.10 -21.20
C LEU A 317 6.10 -0.73 -22.53
N LYS A 318 5.28 -1.61 -23.13
CA LYS A 318 5.57 -2.21 -24.45
C LYS A 318 5.56 -1.15 -25.55
N CYS A 319 4.58 -0.25 -25.55
CA CYS A 319 4.54 0.87 -26.50
C CYS A 319 5.79 1.78 -26.37
N CYS A 320 6.27 1.98 -25.14
CA CYS A 320 7.47 2.78 -24.88
C CYS A 320 8.76 2.17 -25.49
N GLU A 321 8.82 0.86 -25.73
CA GLU A 321 10.02 0.19 -26.27
C GLU A 321 10.32 0.60 -27.73
N VAL A 322 9.28 1.00 -28.47
CA VAL A 322 9.39 1.53 -29.84
C VAL A 322 9.38 3.06 -29.90
N CYS A 323 9.32 3.75 -28.74
CA CYS A 323 9.37 5.20 -28.66
C CYS A 323 10.70 5.75 -29.20
N ARG A 324 10.64 6.93 -29.83
CA ARG A 324 11.81 7.64 -30.36
C ARG A 324 12.68 8.24 -29.25
N ASP A 325 12.08 8.61 -28.12
CA ASP A 325 12.82 9.17 -27.00
C ASP A 325 13.71 8.08 -26.35
N PRO A 326 15.05 8.25 -26.34
CA PRO A 326 15.97 7.22 -25.88
C PRO A 326 15.88 6.96 -24.37
N ILE A 327 15.39 7.93 -23.58
CA ILE A 327 15.24 7.79 -22.13
C ILE A 327 14.02 6.91 -21.83
N ILE A 328 12.87 7.23 -22.45
CA ILE A 328 11.64 6.44 -22.35
C ILE A 328 11.91 5.00 -22.77
N LYS A 329 12.53 4.81 -23.94
CA LYS A 329 12.87 3.49 -24.47
C LYS A 329 13.76 2.68 -23.53
N ARG A 330 14.81 3.30 -22.97
CA ARG A 330 15.73 2.63 -22.04
C ARG A 330 15.04 2.21 -20.75
N LEU A 331 14.30 3.12 -20.11
CA LEU A 331 13.67 2.86 -18.82
C LEU A 331 12.57 1.80 -18.95
N SER A 332 11.72 1.91 -19.97
CA SER A 332 10.65 0.94 -20.24
C SER A 332 11.18 -0.46 -20.58
N SER A 333 12.15 -0.55 -21.50
CA SER A 333 12.82 -1.82 -21.85
C SER A 333 13.51 -2.44 -20.63
N GLY A 334 14.12 -1.63 -19.76
CA GLY A 334 14.72 -2.10 -18.52
C GLY A 334 13.71 -2.66 -17.51
N LEU A 335 12.51 -2.09 -17.43
CA LEU A 335 11.42 -2.61 -16.61
C LEU A 335 10.84 -3.91 -17.18
N LEU A 336 10.59 -3.96 -18.49
CA LEU A 336 10.03 -5.13 -19.18
C LEU A 336 10.97 -6.35 -19.15
N HIS A 337 12.24 -6.14 -19.47
CA HIS A 337 13.24 -7.21 -19.60
C HIS A 337 14.12 -7.35 -18.36
N ARG A 338 13.74 -6.69 -17.26
CA ARG A 338 14.40 -6.77 -15.96
C ARG A 338 15.89 -6.35 -15.99
N HIS A 339 16.24 -5.41 -16.85
CA HIS A 339 17.53 -4.71 -16.83
C HIS A 339 17.47 -3.52 -15.88
N LEU A 340 17.30 -3.81 -14.60
CA LEU A 340 17.13 -2.81 -13.56
C LEU A 340 18.42 -2.03 -13.28
N TYR A 341 18.27 -0.77 -12.87
CA TYR A 341 19.35 0.03 -12.31
C TYR A 341 20.00 -0.70 -11.12
N LYS A 342 21.28 -0.43 -10.92
CA LYS A 342 22.01 -0.87 -9.74
C LYS A 342 21.96 0.18 -8.67
N CYS A 343 22.30 -0.25 -7.47
CA CYS A 343 22.20 0.53 -6.27
C CYS A 343 23.55 0.55 -5.54
N VAL A 344 23.89 1.72 -5.03
CA VAL A 344 24.86 1.89 -3.95
C VAL A 344 24.14 2.40 -2.70
N ASP A 345 24.52 1.84 -1.55
CA ASP A 345 24.10 2.32 -0.24
C ASP A 345 25.09 3.38 0.28
N ALA A 346 24.61 4.62 0.33
CA ALA A 346 25.31 5.82 0.80
C ALA A 346 24.88 6.23 2.22
N THR A 347 24.12 5.40 2.93
CA THR A 347 23.63 5.66 4.29
C THR A 347 24.75 6.04 5.26
N GLY A 348 25.85 5.27 5.27
CA GLY A 348 26.99 5.55 6.14
C GLY A 348 27.63 6.91 5.85
N ILE A 349 27.77 7.25 4.57
CA ILE A 349 28.32 8.55 4.13
C ILE A 349 27.42 9.69 4.63
N SER A 350 26.10 9.56 4.45
CA SER A 350 25.14 10.57 4.90
C SER A 350 25.11 10.76 6.42
N ARG A 351 25.31 9.69 7.19
CA ARG A 351 25.30 9.76 8.64
C ARG A 351 26.59 10.35 9.20
N ASP A 352 27.72 9.95 8.63
CA ASP A 352 29.02 10.27 9.19
C ASP A 352 29.54 11.63 8.68
N ASN A 353 29.12 12.08 7.48
CA ASN A 353 29.47 13.39 6.93
C ASN A 353 28.47 13.88 5.84
N PRO A 354 27.46 14.69 6.20
CA PRO A 354 26.44 15.17 5.25
C PRO A 354 26.99 15.96 4.06
N ASP A 355 28.02 16.77 4.26
CA ASP A 355 28.62 17.62 3.21
C ASP A 355 29.27 16.77 2.11
N LYS A 356 29.79 15.59 2.48
CA LYS A 356 30.38 14.61 1.57
C LYS A 356 29.38 13.93 0.63
N VAL A 357 28.09 13.94 0.96
CA VAL A 357 27.05 13.37 0.09
C VAL A 357 26.89 14.18 -1.19
N ALA A 358 26.99 15.50 -1.10
CA ALA A 358 26.90 16.38 -2.26
C ALA A 358 28.07 16.14 -3.23
N GLU A 359 29.29 16.04 -2.71
CA GLU A 359 30.47 15.76 -3.52
C GLU A 359 30.42 14.36 -4.17
N PHE A 360 30.03 13.33 -3.41
CA PHE A 360 29.79 11.99 -3.97
C PHE A 360 28.77 12.04 -5.11
N ARG A 361 27.67 12.79 -4.94
CA ARG A 361 26.62 12.92 -5.96
C ARG A 361 27.18 13.55 -7.24
N GLU A 362 27.96 14.62 -7.15
CA GLU A 362 28.54 15.26 -8.34
C GLU A 362 29.54 14.34 -9.05
N GLN A 363 30.43 13.65 -8.33
CA GLN A 363 31.35 12.68 -8.94
C GLN A 363 30.59 11.49 -9.58
N ALA A 364 29.52 11.02 -8.95
CA ALA A 364 28.66 9.99 -9.52
C ALA A 364 27.93 10.46 -10.79
N LYS A 365 27.52 11.73 -10.86
CA LYS A 365 26.93 12.33 -12.07
C LYS A 365 27.93 12.34 -13.22
N GLU A 366 29.18 12.73 -12.98
CA GLU A 366 30.25 12.72 -13.99
C GLU A 366 30.49 11.33 -14.56
N ILE A 367 30.47 10.29 -13.73
CA ILE A 367 30.58 8.89 -14.17
C ILE A 367 29.36 8.51 -15.03
N VAL A 368 28.14 8.81 -14.56
CA VAL A 368 26.90 8.48 -15.29
C VAL A 368 26.80 9.20 -16.63
N GLN A 369 27.30 10.44 -16.73
CA GLN A 369 27.32 11.25 -17.95
C GLN A 369 28.04 10.55 -19.11
N LYS A 370 29.01 9.67 -18.82
CA LYS A 370 29.73 8.85 -19.83
C LYS A 370 28.82 7.84 -20.53
N TYR A 371 27.69 7.48 -19.92
CA TYR A 371 26.79 6.41 -20.37
C TYR A 371 25.39 6.91 -20.75
N ILE A 372 24.96 8.04 -20.17
CA ILE A 372 23.64 8.65 -20.38
C ILE A 372 23.80 10.17 -20.45
N ASP A 373 23.41 10.77 -21.57
CA ASP A 373 23.49 12.23 -21.76
C ASP A 373 22.60 12.99 -20.77
N ALA A 374 21.39 12.49 -20.53
CA ALA A 374 20.45 13.05 -19.56
C ALA A 374 20.70 12.48 -18.16
N VAL A 375 21.69 13.02 -17.45
CA VAL A 375 22.16 12.51 -16.15
C VAL A 375 21.07 12.46 -15.08
N ASP A 376 20.11 13.39 -15.08
CA ASP A 376 18.98 13.37 -14.14
C ASP A 376 18.08 12.14 -14.28
N TYR A 377 18.21 11.40 -15.38
CA TYR A 377 17.56 10.12 -15.64
C TYR A 377 18.50 8.92 -15.47
N GLY A 378 19.81 9.16 -15.34
CA GLY A 378 20.82 8.14 -15.11
C GLY A 378 21.29 8.03 -13.66
N LEU A 379 21.02 9.02 -12.80
CA LEU A 379 21.33 8.96 -11.37
C LEU A 379 20.16 9.48 -10.55
N ALA A 380 19.58 8.62 -9.72
CA ALA A 380 18.45 8.99 -8.86
C ALA A 380 18.64 8.51 -7.43
N SER A 381 18.25 9.34 -6.46
CA SER A 381 18.21 8.95 -5.06
C SER A 381 16.84 8.41 -4.65
N ASP A 382 16.85 7.57 -3.62
CA ASP A 382 15.66 7.02 -2.96
C ASP A 382 15.92 6.93 -1.46
N THR A 383 14.89 7.21 -0.67
CA THR A 383 14.89 7.07 0.79
C THR A 383 13.61 6.35 1.26
N PRO A 384 13.56 5.79 2.47
CA PRO A 384 12.34 5.20 3.02
C PRO A 384 11.15 6.16 3.05
N ALA A 385 11.40 7.48 3.19
CA ALA A 385 10.36 8.51 3.13
C ALA A 385 9.73 8.65 1.74
N ASP A 386 10.36 8.10 0.70
CA ASP A 386 9.80 8.03 -0.65
C ASP A 386 8.80 6.88 -0.82
N THR A 387 8.54 6.09 0.22
CA THR A 387 7.64 4.93 0.20
C THR A 387 6.37 5.21 1.02
N PRO A 388 5.26 4.50 0.77
CA PRO A 388 4.09 4.56 1.65
C PRO A 388 4.31 3.90 3.00
N TYR A 389 5.34 3.07 3.08
CA TYR A 389 5.56 2.18 4.20
C TYR A 389 6.15 2.98 5.34
N LYS A 390 5.30 3.40 6.27
CA LYS A 390 5.73 4.04 7.52
C LYS A 390 6.29 2.97 8.46
N VAL A 391 7.56 3.12 8.85
CA VAL A 391 8.18 2.29 9.88
C VAL A 391 7.46 2.55 11.20
N TYR A 392 7.39 1.55 12.08
CA TYR A 392 6.90 1.77 13.45
C TYR A 392 7.80 2.81 14.15
N ASP A 393 7.24 3.98 14.48
CA ASP A 393 7.91 5.04 15.21
C ASP A 393 7.16 5.31 16.52
N PRO A 394 7.62 4.77 17.66
CA PRO A 394 6.98 4.99 18.96
C PRO A 394 7.28 6.37 19.57
N SER A 395 7.88 7.29 18.80
CA SER A 395 8.04 8.70 19.16
C SER A 395 7.05 9.64 18.47
N ASP A 396 6.16 9.11 17.63
CA ASP A 396 5.05 9.87 17.05
C ASP A 396 4.04 10.23 18.16
N ASP A 397 3.68 11.52 18.26
CA ASP A 397 2.84 12.09 19.32
C ASP A 397 1.35 11.68 19.20
N ASN A 398 1.02 10.86 18.20
CA ASN A 398 -0.36 10.44 17.94
C ASN A 398 -0.70 9.09 18.63
N PRO A 399 -1.63 9.04 19.60
CA PRO A 399 -2.05 7.80 20.27
C PRO A 399 -2.56 6.70 19.32
N ALA A 400 -3.17 7.06 18.18
CA ALA A 400 -3.61 6.12 17.14
C ALA A 400 -2.44 5.37 16.47
N THR A 401 -1.21 5.88 16.66
CA THR A 401 0.03 5.33 16.10
C THR A 401 0.83 4.49 17.09
N GLN A 402 0.22 4.03 18.18
CA GLN A 402 0.92 3.32 19.24
C GLN A 402 0.30 1.94 19.53
N ILE A 403 1.12 0.99 19.99
CA ILE A 403 0.68 -0.36 20.37
C ILE A 403 0.72 -0.46 21.90
N PHE A 404 -0.44 -0.73 22.48
CA PHE A 404 -0.61 -0.83 23.92
C PHE A 404 -0.74 -2.29 24.35
N VAL A 405 -0.08 -2.63 25.45
CA VAL A 405 -0.11 -3.96 26.07
C VAL A 405 -0.33 -3.81 27.58
N GLU A 406 -1.14 -4.70 28.14
CA GLU A 406 -1.35 -4.80 29.58
C GLU A 406 -0.12 -5.42 30.28
N ASP A 407 0.37 -4.77 31.33
CA ASP A 407 1.53 -5.24 32.09
C ASP A 407 1.14 -6.24 33.20
N ALA A 408 2.12 -6.62 34.03
CA ALA A 408 1.91 -7.58 35.11
C ALA A 408 0.98 -7.10 36.23
N LEU A 409 0.77 -5.79 36.34
CA LEU A 409 -0.06 -5.14 37.35
C LEU A 409 -1.45 -4.76 36.80
N GLY A 410 -1.76 -5.14 35.56
CA GLY A 410 -3.01 -4.77 34.88
C GLY A 410 -3.00 -3.34 34.32
N GLN A 411 -1.83 -2.70 34.23
CA GLN A 411 -1.72 -1.36 33.66
C GLN A 411 -1.46 -1.42 32.16
N ILE A 412 -2.23 -0.65 31.40
CA ILE A 412 -2.06 -0.55 29.94
C ILE A 412 -0.92 0.42 29.65
N LYS A 413 0.15 -0.09 29.04
CA LYS A 413 1.37 0.66 28.72
C LYS A 413 1.76 0.45 27.27
N LEU A 414 2.61 1.34 26.76
CA LEU A 414 3.20 1.15 25.45
C LEU A 414 4.15 -0.03 25.44
N ILE A 415 4.10 -0.83 24.37
CA ILE A 415 4.96 -2.01 24.21
C ILE A 415 6.45 -1.66 24.30
N ASN A 416 6.87 -0.50 23.81
CA ASN A 416 8.27 -0.07 23.87
C ASN A 416 8.72 0.34 25.29
N HIS A 417 7.81 0.54 26.24
CA HIS A 417 8.15 0.71 27.65
C HIS A 417 8.24 -0.64 28.38
N LEU A 418 7.74 -1.70 27.76
CA LEU A 418 7.70 -3.06 28.31
C LEU A 418 8.75 -3.98 27.68
N SER A 419 9.25 -3.67 26.48
CA SER A 419 10.25 -4.44 25.73
C SER A 419 11.45 -3.56 25.34
N ASP A 420 12.62 -3.89 25.88
CA ASP A 420 13.90 -3.27 25.51
C ASP A 420 14.24 -3.51 24.04
N GLN A 421 13.89 -4.69 23.52
CA GLN A 421 14.15 -5.11 22.16
C GLN A 421 13.32 -4.29 21.17
N VAL A 422 12.03 -4.11 21.44
CA VAL A 422 11.16 -3.23 20.64
C VAL A 422 11.64 -1.78 20.75
N ASN A 423 12.03 -1.33 21.94
CA ASN A 423 12.54 0.01 22.14
C ASN A 423 13.83 0.29 21.34
N ALA A 424 14.70 -0.71 21.18
CA ALA A 424 15.92 -0.61 20.38
C ALA A 424 15.65 -0.39 18.87
N LEU A 425 14.47 -0.74 18.38
CA LEU A 425 14.06 -0.52 16.99
C LEU A 425 13.71 0.94 16.67
N ARG A 426 13.65 1.84 17.67
CA ARG A 426 13.36 3.29 17.51
C ARG A 426 14.25 4.04 16.53
N LYS A 427 15.43 3.51 16.18
CA LYS A 427 16.34 4.21 15.29
C LYS A 427 15.70 4.39 13.92
N LYS A 428 15.43 5.65 13.53
CA LYS A 428 14.94 6.00 12.20
C LYS A 428 15.76 5.28 11.14
N ILE A 429 15.08 4.51 10.30
CA ILE A 429 15.69 3.85 9.15
C ILE A 429 16.11 4.97 8.18
N THR A 430 17.38 5.37 8.28
CA THR A 430 18.00 6.39 7.43
C THR A 430 18.65 5.70 6.25
N GLN A 431 17.88 5.10 5.33
CA GLN A 431 18.48 4.56 4.11
C GLN A 431 18.60 5.65 3.06
N LEU A 432 19.82 5.92 2.59
CA LEU A 432 20.05 6.75 1.40
C LEU A 432 20.72 5.89 0.33
N ARG A 433 20.01 5.71 -0.79
CA ARG A 433 20.50 4.92 -1.92
C ARG A 433 20.53 5.73 -3.19
N TYR A 434 21.56 5.52 -3.99
CA TYR A 434 21.64 6.04 -5.35
C TYR A 434 21.51 4.90 -6.36
N TYR A 435 20.67 5.12 -7.37
CA TYR A 435 20.39 4.19 -8.45
C TYR A 435 20.95 4.69 -9.77
N PHE A 436 21.58 3.79 -10.52
CA PHE A 436 22.31 4.10 -11.75
C PHE A 436 22.34 2.91 -12.73
N PRO A 437 22.59 3.12 -14.03
CA PRO A 437 22.72 2.05 -15.02
C PRO A 437 23.84 1.06 -14.71
N GLU A 438 23.65 -0.22 -15.07
CA GLU A 438 24.65 -1.28 -14.83
C GLU A 438 26.04 -0.95 -15.39
N LYS A 439 26.11 -0.23 -16.52
CA LYS A 439 27.38 0.15 -17.14
C LYS A 439 28.26 1.02 -16.24
N ALA A 440 27.67 1.84 -15.37
CA ALA A 440 28.38 2.72 -14.44
C ALA A 440 28.82 2.01 -13.14
N ARG A 441 28.47 0.73 -12.96
CA ARG A 441 28.60 0.04 -11.68
C ARG A 441 30.02 -0.04 -11.15
N THR A 442 30.98 -0.42 -12.00
CA THR A 442 32.37 -0.61 -11.55
C THR A 442 32.94 0.69 -11.00
N GLU A 443 32.84 1.78 -11.77
CA GLU A 443 33.35 3.10 -11.38
C GLU A 443 32.62 3.66 -10.15
N ILE A 444 31.29 3.51 -10.05
CA ILE A 444 30.55 3.99 -8.87
C ILE A 444 30.90 3.17 -7.62
N LEU A 445 31.15 1.86 -7.73
CA LEU A 445 31.59 1.05 -6.60
C LEU A 445 33.01 1.40 -6.15
N GLU A 446 33.91 1.72 -7.09
CA GLU A 446 35.26 2.21 -6.78
C GLU A 446 35.21 3.57 -6.08
N LEU A 447 34.40 4.49 -6.60
CA LEU A 447 34.07 5.75 -5.94
C LEU A 447 33.59 5.46 -4.51
N THR A 448 32.58 4.62 -4.33
CA THR A 448 32.07 4.32 -2.98
C THR A 448 33.14 3.77 -2.02
N LYS A 449 34.10 2.98 -2.52
CA LYS A 449 35.20 2.44 -1.69
C LYS A 449 36.15 3.52 -1.21
N SER A 450 36.54 4.47 -2.07
CA SER A 450 37.43 5.57 -1.64
C SER A 450 36.78 6.44 -0.55
N TRP A 451 35.44 6.52 -0.56
CA TRP A 451 34.67 7.27 0.41
C TRP A 451 34.38 6.48 1.71
N LYS A 452 34.35 5.15 1.66
CA LYS A 452 34.23 4.27 2.85
C LYS A 452 35.59 3.94 3.50
N GLY A 453 36.69 4.08 2.77
CA GLY A 453 38.04 3.69 3.18
C GLY A 453 38.90 4.80 3.78
N GLY A 454 38.32 5.94 4.13
CA GLY A 454 39.01 7.01 4.88
C GLY A 454 39.00 6.76 6.39
N HIS A 455 39.67 5.70 6.84
CA HIS A 455 40.05 5.51 8.24
C HIS A 455 41.56 5.31 8.33
#